data_AF-A0A358QV17-F1
#
_entry.id   AF-A0A358QV17-F1
#
_cell.length_a   1.000
_cell.length_b   1.000
_cell.length_c   1.000
_cell.angle_alpha   90.00
_cell.angle_beta   90.00
_cell.angle_gamma   90.00
#
_symmetry.space_group_name_H-M   'P 1'
#
loop_
_entity.id
_entity.type
_entity.pdbx_description
1 polymer ?
#
loop_
_entity_poly.entity_id
_entity_poly.type
_entity_poly.pdbx_seq_one_letter_code
_entity_poly.pdbx_strand_id
1 'polypeptide(L)'
;MYNTGKKVAEVIQEFKEALTRQGINTDKIILFGSHAQGTAGKYSDIDLVIISKDFTVMGFKQRCEVLGRAIAELMEPIEPLAYTPEEFENLPINSVVSNVINGNQNIIYL
;
A
#
# COMPACT_ATOMS: atom_id res chain seq x y z
N MET A 1 -7.63 -10.19 16.40
CA MET A 1 -8.65 -9.18 16.77
C MET A 1 -8.13 -7.86 16.25
N TYR A 2 -8.82 -7.19 15.34
CA TYR A 2 -8.37 -5.91 14.76
C TYR A 2 -8.40 -4.80 15.82
N ASN A 3 -7.38 -3.95 15.84
CA ASN A 3 -7.25 -2.90 16.83
C ASN A 3 -8.11 -1.69 16.41
N THR A 4 -9.32 -1.58 16.93
CA THR A 4 -10.35 -0.60 16.51
C THR A 4 -10.07 0.87 16.91
N GLY A 5 -8.81 1.24 17.16
CA GLY A 5 -8.45 2.55 17.74
C GLY A 5 -7.36 3.34 17.02
N LYS A 6 -6.63 2.75 16.07
CA LYS A 6 -5.56 3.46 15.35
C LYS A 6 -6.13 4.29 14.21
N LYS A 7 -5.55 5.47 14.00
CA LYS A 7 -5.83 6.25 12.79
C LYS A 7 -5.15 5.57 11.61
N VAL A 8 -5.79 5.60 10.43
CA VAL A 8 -5.21 5.04 9.19
C VAL A 8 -3.79 5.54 8.94
N ALA A 9 -3.52 6.83 9.20
CA ALA A 9 -2.19 7.40 9.04
C ALA A 9 -1.12 6.77 9.97
N GLU A 10 -1.51 6.38 11.20
CA GLU A 10 -0.62 5.71 12.15
C GLU A 10 -0.29 4.30 11.65
N VAL A 11 -1.29 3.56 11.16
CA VAL A 11 -1.10 2.22 10.58
C VAL A 11 -0.18 2.28 9.35
N ILE A 12 -0.36 3.28 8.48
CA ILE A 12 0.49 3.45 7.29
C ILE A 12 1.95 3.76 7.69
N GLN A 13 2.14 4.59 8.70
CA GLN A 13 3.48 4.92 9.20
C GLN A 13 4.17 3.69 9.81
N GLU A 14 3.47 2.91 10.64
CA GLU A 14 4.00 1.66 11.19
C GLU A 14 4.32 0.64 10.09
N PHE A 15 3.48 0.57 9.04
CA PHE A 15 3.68 -0.34 7.91
C PHE A 15 4.93 0.04 7.11
N LYS A 16 5.12 1.35 6.86
CA LYS A 16 6.35 1.87 6.24
C LYS A 16 7.59 1.51 7.05
N GLU A 17 7.52 1.61 8.37
CA GLU A 17 8.64 1.23 9.24
C GLU A 17 8.92 -0.28 9.22
N ALA A 18 7.87 -1.11 9.17
CA ALA A 18 8.01 -2.57 9.04
C ALA A 18 8.66 -2.96 7.69
N LEU A 19 8.32 -2.27 6.61
CA LEU A 19 9.00 -2.43 5.32
C LEU A 19 10.46 -1.97 5.39
N THR A 20 10.73 -0.84 6.03
CA THR A 20 12.09 -0.31 6.22
C THR A 20 12.98 -1.29 6.99
N ARG A 21 12.47 -1.93 8.04
CA ARG A 21 13.19 -2.98 8.80
C ARG A 21 13.57 -4.18 7.94
N GLN A 22 12.81 -4.45 6.87
CA GLN A 22 13.09 -5.51 5.90
C GLN A 22 14.01 -5.06 4.76
N GLY A 23 14.51 -3.82 4.80
CA GLY A 23 15.39 -3.26 3.78
C GLY A 23 14.66 -2.68 2.57
N ILE A 24 13.35 -2.40 2.67
CA ILE A 24 12.60 -1.68 1.63
C ILE A 24 12.48 -0.21 2.01
N ASN A 25 13.13 0.64 1.23
CA ASN A 25 12.96 2.08 1.30
C ASN A 25 11.81 2.49 0.39
N THR A 26 10.69 2.91 0.97
CA THR A 26 9.51 3.33 0.20
C THR A 26 9.74 4.73 -0.39
N ASP A 27 9.68 4.87 -1.71
CA ASP A 27 9.76 6.16 -2.40
C ASP A 27 8.45 6.95 -2.27
N LYS A 28 7.31 6.24 -2.34
CA LYS A 28 5.97 6.84 -2.24
C LYS A 28 4.98 5.80 -1.71
N ILE A 29 4.04 6.26 -0.88
CA ILE A 29 2.87 5.47 -0.47
C ILE A 29 1.63 6.21 -0.95
N ILE A 30 0.70 5.46 -1.55
CA ILE A 30 -0.58 6.01 -2.01
C ILE A 30 -1.69 5.25 -1.29
N LEU A 31 -2.51 5.99 -0.54
CA LEU A 31 -3.76 5.48 0.01
C LEU A 31 -4.87 5.67 -1.03
N PHE A 32 -5.60 4.60 -1.30
CA PHE A 32 -6.78 4.63 -2.16
C PHE A 32 -7.96 3.89 -1.53
N GLY A 33 -9.00 3.65 -2.32
CA GLY A 33 -10.17 2.90 -1.86
C GLY A 33 -11.02 3.63 -0.82
N SER A 34 -11.71 2.86 0.01
CA SER A 34 -12.77 3.39 0.88
C SER A 34 -12.25 4.37 1.95
N HIS A 35 -11.02 4.17 2.44
CA HIS A 35 -10.40 5.07 3.41
C HIS A 35 -10.02 6.41 2.80
N ALA A 36 -9.53 6.45 1.56
CA ALA A 36 -9.24 7.71 0.87
C ALA A 36 -10.52 8.49 0.51
N GLN A 37 -11.63 7.79 0.28
CA GLN A 37 -12.92 8.37 -0.07
C GLN A 37 -13.76 8.81 1.15
N GLY A 38 -13.36 8.45 2.37
CA GLY A 38 -14.13 8.73 3.59
C GLY A 38 -15.38 7.88 3.76
N THR A 39 -15.51 6.79 3.00
CA THR A 39 -16.66 5.86 3.02
C THR A 39 -16.35 4.54 3.74
N ALA A 40 -15.15 4.40 4.30
CA ALA A 40 -14.71 3.20 5.00
C ALA A 40 -15.59 2.86 6.22
N GLY A 41 -15.90 1.58 6.37
CA GLY A 41 -16.59 1.01 7.52
C GLY A 41 -15.64 0.30 8.47
N LYS A 42 -16.19 -0.29 9.54
CA LYS A 42 -15.43 -1.00 10.59
C LYS A 42 -14.57 -2.17 10.07
N TYR A 43 -14.95 -2.76 8.94
CA TYR A 43 -14.30 -3.94 8.36
C TYR A 43 -13.64 -3.63 7.01
N SER A 44 -13.45 -2.34 6.70
CA SER A 44 -12.73 -1.94 5.50
C SER A 44 -11.24 -2.21 5.65
N ASP A 45 -10.64 -2.75 4.60
CA ASP A 45 -9.19 -2.87 4.47
C ASP A 45 -8.57 -1.52 4.06
N ILE A 46 -7.30 -1.33 4.41
CA ILE A 46 -6.48 -0.17 4.06
C ILE A 46 -5.73 -0.50 2.77
N ASP A 47 -6.28 -0.02 1.66
CA ASP A 47 -5.76 -0.23 0.31
C ASP A 47 -4.56 0.68 0.03
N LEU A 48 -3.37 0.10 -0.19
CA LEU A 48 -2.14 0.86 -0.40
C LEU A 48 -1.43 0.50 -1.71
N VAL A 49 -0.87 1.50 -2.38
CA VAL A 49 0.17 1.29 -3.38
C VAL A 49 1.51 1.72 -2.80
N ILE A 50 2.45 0.80 -2.74
CA ILE A 50 3.81 1.01 -2.28
C ILE A 50 4.73 1.08 -3.51
N ILE A 51 5.38 2.22 -3.68
CA ILE A 51 6.35 2.43 -4.75
C ILE A 51 7.75 2.43 -4.14
N SER A 52 8.61 1.57 -4.65
CA SER A 52 10.02 1.50 -4.23
C SER A 52 10.92 0.98 -5.34
N LYS A 53 12.07 1.62 -5.54
CA LYS A 53 13.16 1.11 -6.40
C LYS A 53 13.72 -0.22 -5.91
N ASP A 54 13.60 -0.53 -4.62
CA ASP A 54 14.10 -1.79 -4.05
C ASP A 54 13.33 -3.01 -4.59
N PHE A 55 12.13 -2.80 -5.15
CA PHE A 55 11.36 -3.85 -5.82
C PHE A 55 11.90 -4.24 -7.21
N THR A 56 12.81 -3.46 -7.81
CA THR A 56 13.34 -3.74 -9.16
C THR A 56 14.10 -5.06 -9.23
N VAL A 57 14.75 -5.46 -8.13
CA VAL A 57 15.49 -6.73 -8.04
C VAL A 57 14.64 -7.88 -7.53
N MET A 58 13.33 -7.66 -7.31
CA MET A 58 12.43 -8.62 -6.68
C MET A 58 11.36 -9.13 -7.65
N GLY A 59 11.23 -10.44 -7.74
CA GLY A 59 10.09 -11.07 -8.40
C GLY A 59 8.81 -11.00 -7.55
N PHE A 60 7.66 -11.29 -8.16
CA PHE A 60 6.34 -11.23 -7.52
C PHE A 60 6.29 -11.93 -6.15
N LYS A 61 6.77 -13.17 -6.07
CA LYS A 61 6.78 -13.96 -4.81
C LYS A 61 7.55 -13.26 -3.69
N GLN A 62 8.73 -12.70 -3.98
CA GLN A 62 9.56 -12.01 -2.98
C GLN A 62 8.87 -10.74 -2.49
N ARG A 63 8.22 -9.99 -3.39
CA ARG A 63 7.42 -8.82 -3.01
C ARG A 63 6.27 -9.22 -2.08
N CYS A 64 5.53 -10.28 -2.42
CA CYS A 64 4.47 -10.81 -1.55
C CYS A 64 4.98 -11.25 -0.18
N GLU A 65 6.15 -11.89 -0.11
CA GLU A 65 6.75 -12.31 1.16
C GLU A 65 7.13 -11.11 2.04
N VAL A 66 7.72 -10.06 1.47
CA VAL A 66 8.09 -8.83 2.19
C VAL A 66 6.86 -8.10 2.71
N LEU A 67 5.88 -7.87 1.84
CA LEU A 67 4.61 -7.24 2.20
C LEU A 67 3.87 -8.06 3.26
N GLY A 68 3.77 -9.39 3.05
CA GLY A 68 3.11 -10.30 3.97
C GLY A 68 3.74 -10.35 5.36
N ARG A 69 5.08 -10.30 5.46
CA ARG A 69 5.77 -10.20 6.75
C ARG A 69 5.48 -8.88 7.47
N ALA A 70 5.43 -7.76 6.74
CA ALA A 70 5.07 -6.47 7.33
C ALA A 70 3.61 -6.44 7.81
N ILE A 71 2.67 -7.02 7.04
CA ILE A 71 1.26 -7.16 7.45
C ILE A 71 1.16 -8.04 8.72
N ALA A 72 1.86 -9.18 8.74
CA ALA A 72 1.85 -10.10 9.88
C ALA A 72 2.46 -9.49 11.15
N GLU A 73 3.39 -8.54 11.02
CA GLU A 73 3.95 -7.81 12.15
C GLU A 73 2.93 -6.87 12.80
N LEU A 74 2.14 -6.17 11.97
CA LEU A 74 1.17 -5.18 12.44
C LEU A 74 -0.17 -5.80 12.86
N MET A 75 -0.58 -6.90 12.22
CA MET A 75 -1.90 -7.53 12.38
C MET A 75 -3.07 -6.57 12.08
N GLU A 76 -2.85 -5.60 11.19
CA GLU A 76 -3.85 -4.65 10.70
C GLU A 76 -4.33 -5.05 9.28
N PRO A 77 -5.56 -4.66 8.89
CA PRO A 77 -6.15 -5.07 7.62
C PRO A 77 -5.61 -4.24 6.45
N ILE A 78 -4.35 -4.49 6.05
CA ILE A 78 -3.69 -3.74 4.97
C ILE A 78 -3.66 -4.61 3.70
N GLU A 79 -4.06 -4.03 2.56
CA GLU A 79 -3.99 -4.68 1.25
C GLU A 79 -3.03 -3.90 0.32
N PRO A 80 -1.72 -4.20 0.37
CA PRO A 80 -0.72 -3.44 -0.36
C PRO A 80 -0.40 -4.04 -1.74
N LEU A 81 -0.22 -3.18 -2.72
CA LEU A 81 0.36 -3.49 -4.03
C LEU A 81 1.76 -2.90 -4.15
N ALA A 82 2.72 -3.67 -4.67
CA ALA A 82 4.12 -3.25 -4.81
C ALA A 82 4.50 -2.98 -6.27
N TYR A 83 5.00 -1.76 -6.53
CA TYR A 83 5.47 -1.33 -7.85
C TYR A 83 6.85 -0.68 -7.77
N THR A 84 7.66 -0.87 -8.80
CA THR A 84 8.79 0.03 -9.05
C THR A 84 8.27 1.38 -9.57
N PRO A 85 9.06 2.46 -9.49
CA PRO A 85 8.68 3.73 -10.12
C PRO A 85 8.36 3.57 -11.61
N GLU A 86 9.16 2.79 -12.33
CA GLU A 86 8.97 2.54 -13.78
C GLU A 86 7.70 1.74 -14.08
N GLU A 87 7.41 0.69 -13.30
CA GLU A 87 6.17 -0.08 -13.46
C GLU A 87 4.93 0.78 -13.17
N PHE A 88 5.03 1.69 -12.20
CA PHE A 88 3.95 2.61 -11.84
C PHE A 88 3.71 3.67 -12.93
N GLU A 89 4.76 4.21 -13.53
CA GLU A 89 4.65 5.16 -14.65
C GLU A 89 4.09 4.50 -15.93
N ASN A 90 4.30 3.19 -16.09
CA ASN A 90 3.90 2.42 -17.27
C ASN A 90 2.71 1.48 -17.01
N LEU A 91 1.85 1.80 -16.05
CA LEU A 91 0.69 0.96 -15.74
C LEU A 91 -0.23 0.80 -16.95
N PRO A 92 -0.74 -0.41 -17.23
CA PRO A 92 -1.76 -0.62 -18.26
C PRO A 92 -2.98 0.27 -18.02
N ILE A 93 -3.50 0.92 -19.05
CA ILE A 93 -4.63 1.87 -18.96
C ILE A 93 -5.84 1.25 -18.23
N ASN A 94 -6.08 -0.04 -18.44
CA ASN A 94 -7.19 -0.79 -17.87
C ASN A 94 -6.86 -1.50 -16.53
N SER A 95 -5.71 -1.25 -15.93
CA SER A 95 -5.39 -1.80 -14.61
C SER A 95 -6.23 -1.13 -13.52
N VAL A 96 -6.53 -1.85 -12.44
CA VAL A 96 -7.25 -1.30 -11.28
C VAL A 96 -6.55 -0.04 -10.76
N VAL A 97 -5.23 -0.10 -10.65
CA VAL A 97 -4.40 1.02 -10.15
C VAL A 97 -4.47 2.22 -11.09
N SER A 98 -4.39 2.01 -12.42
CA SER A 98 -4.60 3.09 -13.40
C SER A 98 -5.98 3.71 -13.33
N ASN A 99 -7.04 2.91 -13.15
CA ASN A 99 -8.40 3.42 -13.03
C ASN A 99 -8.59 4.23 -11.75
N VAL A 100 -7.93 3.84 -10.66
CA VAL A 100 -7.94 4.54 -9.38
C VAL A 100 -7.20 5.88 -9.49
N ILE A 101 -6.01 5.91 -10.10
CA ILE A 101 -5.18 7.12 -10.19
C ILE A 101 -5.74 8.11 -11.22
N ASN A 102 -6.23 7.63 -12.36
CA ASN A 102 -6.73 8.48 -13.45
C ASN A 102 -8.23 8.79 -13.33
N GLY A 103 -8.96 8.09 -12.47
CA GLY A 103 -10.35 8.39 -12.15
C GLY A 103 -10.47 9.56 -11.18
N ASN A 104 -11.65 10.17 -11.08
CA ASN A 104 -12.00 11.19 -10.07
C ASN A 104 -12.05 10.62 -8.63
N GLN A 105 -11.25 9.61 -8.30
CA GLN A 105 -11.16 9.08 -6.95
C GLN A 105 -10.23 9.98 -6.12
N ASN A 106 -10.63 10.25 -4.87
CA ASN A 106 -9.74 10.88 -3.91
C ASN A 106 -8.59 9.92 -3.61
N ILE A 107 -7.37 10.33 -3.90
CA ILE A 107 -6.13 9.62 -3.55
C ILE A 107 -5.32 10.50 -2.60
N ILE A 108 -4.66 9.88 -1.63
CA ILE A 108 -3.79 10.60 -0.69
C ILE A 108 -2.36 10.10 -0.89
N TYR A 109 -1.49 11.03 -1.26
CA TYR A 109 -0.05 10.82 -1.34
C TYR A 109 0.57 11.05 0.03
N LEU A 110 1.28 10.06 0.55
CA LEU A 110 1.89 10.04 1.89
C LEU A 110 3.40 9.81 1.81
#